data_AF-A0A9D1YSY5-F1
#
_entry.id   AF-A0A9D1YSY5-F1
#
_cell.length_a   1.000
_cell.length_b   1.000
_cell.length_c   1.000
_cell.angle_alpha   90.00
_cell.angle_beta   90.00
_cell.angle_gamma   90.00
#
_symmetry.space_group_name_H-M   'P 1'
#
loop_
_entity.id
_entity.type
_entity.pdbx_description
1 polymer ?
#
loop_
_entity_poly.entity_id
_entity_poly.type
_entity_poly.pdbx_seq_one_letter_code
_entity_poly.pdbx_strand_id
1 'polypeptide(L)' 'MSARSIALDVIIEVAERDAYANLLLPKRIAAGALSGADAALATELTYGALRWQGQYDSVIRHLSSRDAADLDRDVA' A
#
# COMPACT_ATOMS: atom_id res chain seq x y z
N MET A 1 -9.59 10.93 -5.66
CA MET A 1 -8.43 10.16 -5.13
C MET A 1 -7.51 9.83 -6.28
N SER A 2 -6.22 9.71 -6.02
CA SER A 2 -5.28 9.21 -7.03
C SER A 2 -5.12 7.70 -6.90
N ALA A 3 -4.53 7.05 -7.91
CA ALA A 3 -4.12 5.64 -7.81
C ALA A 3 -3.22 5.39 -6.59
N ARG A 4 -2.29 6.32 -6.30
CA ARG A 4 -1.37 6.22 -5.16
C ARG A 4 -2.09 6.32 -3.82
N SER A 5 -3.04 7.24 -3.67
CA SER A 5 -3.78 7.36 -2.40
C SER A 5 -4.62 6.12 -2.13
N ILE A 6 -5.28 5.55 -3.15
CA ILE A 6 -6.04 4.30 -3.00
C ILE A 6 -5.13 3.12 -2.63
N ALA A 7 -3.96 3.00 -3.28
CA ALA A 7 -3.02 1.94 -2.95
C ALA A 7 -2.50 2.09 -1.50
N LEU A 8 -2.16 3.31 -1.08
CA LEU A 8 -1.70 3.59 0.28
C LEU A 8 -2.79 3.23 1.32
N ASP A 9 -4.02 3.69 1.13
CA ASP A 9 -5.15 3.39 2.03
C ASP A 9 -5.35 1.87 2.18
N VAL A 10 -5.29 1.12 1.08
CA VAL A 10 -5.45 -0.34 1.10
C VAL A 10 -4.30 -1.01 1.85
N ILE A 11 -3.05 -0.59 1.61
CA ILE A 11 -1.87 -1.17 2.27
C ILE A 11 -1.93 -0.92 3.78
N ILE A 12 -2.31 0.29 4.21
CA ILE A 12 -2.49 0.63 5.63
C ILE A 12 -3.59 -0.24 6.25
N GLU A 13 -4.76 -0.35 5.60
CA GLU A 13 -5.85 -1.17 6.15
C GLU A 13 -5.51 -2.66 6.23
N VAL A 14 -4.76 -3.20 5.27
CA VAL A 14 -4.25 -4.57 5.32
C VAL A 14 -3.30 -4.74 6.52
N ALA A 15 -2.38 -3.79 6.71
CA ALA A 15 -1.39 -3.85 7.79
C ALA A 15 -2.01 -3.69 9.19
N GLU A 16 -3.03 -2.86 9.34
CA GLU A 16 -3.62 -2.54 10.65
C GLU A 16 -4.82 -3.39 11.04
N ARG A 17 -5.60 -3.85 10.06
CA ARG A 17 -6.94 -4.43 10.31
C ARG A 17 -7.07 -5.88 9.85
N ASP A 18 -5.96 -6.53 9.53
CA ASP A 18 -5.91 -7.90 8.99
C ASP A 18 -6.88 -8.09 7.80
N ALA A 19 -7.04 -7.02 7.01
CA ALA A 19 -7.96 -6.98 5.90
C ALA A 19 -7.31 -7.58 4.65
N TYR A 20 -8.12 -8.18 3.77
CA TYR A 20 -7.60 -8.76 2.54
C TYR A 20 -7.59 -7.75 1.40
N ALA A 21 -6.41 -7.53 0.80
CA ALA A 21 -6.21 -6.58 -0.30
C ALA A 21 -7.14 -6.87 -1.50
N ASN A 22 -7.37 -8.15 -1.82
CA ASN A 22 -8.27 -8.56 -2.92
C ASN A 22 -9.75 -8.26 -2.66
N LEU A 23 -10.15 -8.03 -1.41
CA LEU A 23 -11.51 -7.63 -1.06
C LEU A 23 -11.64 -6.10 -0.96
N LEU A 24 -10.61 -5.42 -0.48
CA LEU A 24 -10.61 -3.96 -0.30
C LEU A 24 -10.37 -3.20 -1.60
N LEU A 25 -9.33 -3.57 -2.35
CA LEU A 25 -8.87 -2.81 -3.51
C LEU A 25 -9.97 -2.61 -4.57
N PRO A 26 -10.74 -3.64 -5.00
CA PRO A 26 -11.81 -3.43 -5.98
C PRO A 26 -12.88 -2.45 -5.48
N LYS A 27 -13.19 -2.48 -4.18
CA LYS A 27 -14.16 -1.56 -3.56
C LYS A 27 -13.64 -0.12 -3.55
N ARG A 28 -12.36 0.08 -3.23
CA ARG A 28 -11.72 1.41 -3.20
C ARG A 28 -11.56 1.99 -4.61
N ILE A 29 -11.19 1.17 -5.59
CA ILE A 29 -11.13 1.58 -7.01
C ILE A 29 -12.52 2.04 -7.48
N ALA A 30 -13.57 1.26 -7.20
CA ALA A 30 -14.94 1.61 -7.57
C ALA A 30 -15.41 2.90 -6.88
N ALA A 31 -15.16 3.04 -5.57
CA ALA A 31 -15.52 4.23 -4.80
C ALA A 31 -14.75 5.49 -5.26
N GLY A 32 -13.51 5.32 -5.70
CA GLY A 32 -12.66 6.40 -6.21
C GLY A 32 -12.92 6.81 -7.65
N ALA A 33 -13.80 6.09 -8.36
CA ALA A 33 -14.12 6.30 -9.78
C ALA A 33 -12.87 6.43 -10.67
N LEU A 34 -11.86 5.59 -10.44
CA LEU A 34 -10.60 5.65 -11.19
C LEU A 34 -10.81 5.30 -12.66
N SER A 35 -10.02 5.93 -13.53
CA SER A 35 -9.87 5.50 -14.91
C SER A 35 -9.31 4.07 -14.99
N GLY A 36 -9.47 3.39 -16.12
CA GLY A 36 -8.89 2.05 -16.29
C GLY A 36 -7.36 2.03 -16.09
N ALA A 37 -6.65 3.08 -16.55
CA ALA A 37 -5.21 3.20 -16.38
C ALA A 37 -4.82 3.43 -14.90
N ASP A 38 -5.57 4.28 -14.18
CA ASP A 38 -5.33 4.52 -12.75
C ASP A 38 -5.68 3.31 -11.89
N ALA A 39 -6.73 2.56 -12.26
CA ALA A 39 -7.09 1.32 -11.60
C ALA A 39 -6.00 0.25 -11.77
N ALA A 40 -5.42 0.14 -12.97
CA ALA A 40 -4.27 -0.73 -13.22
C ALA A 40 -3.05 -0.29 -12.38
N LEU A 41 -2.75 1.01 -12.35
CA LEU A 41 -1.66 1.55 -11.53
C LEU A 41 -1.88 1.28 -10.03
N ALA A 42 -3.10 1.49 -9.51
CA ALA A 42 -3.42 1.20 -8.11
C ALA A 42 -3.26 -0.30 -7.79
N THR A 43 -3.60 -1.17 -8.74
CA THR A 43 -3.43 -2.62 -8.61
C THR A 43 -1.96 -3.01 -8.53
N GLU A 44 -1.13 -2.52 -9.44
CA GLU A 44 0.31 -2.78 -9.44
C GLU A 44 0.98 -2.23 -8.17
N LEU A 45 0.63 -1.02 -7.74
CA LEU A 45 1.16 -0.45 -6.51
C LEU A 45 0.78 -1.28 -5.29
N THR A 46 -0.49 -1.67 -5.16
CA THR A 46 -0.98 -2.41 -3.99
C THR A 46 -0.34 -3.80 -3.92
N TYR A 47 -0.50 -4.60 -4.97
CA TYR A 47 0.01 -5.98 -4.95
C TYR A 47 1.52 -6.05 -5.11
N GLY A 48 2.13 -5.10 -5.82
CA GLY A 48 3.57 -4.95 -5.91
C GLY A 48 4.18 -4.66 -4.53
N ALA A 49 3.64 -3.67 -3.81
CA ALA A 49 4.08 -3.34 -2.46
C ALA A 49 4.02 -4.56 -1.52
N LEU A 50 2.86 -5.23 -1.46
CA LEU A 50 2.64 -6.38 -0.59
C LEU A 50 3.52 -7.58 -0.98
N ARG A 51 3.66 -7.87 -2.27
CA ARG A 51 4.50 -8.99 -2.75
C ARG A 51 5.96 -8.80 -2.40
N TRP A 52 6.46 -7.57 -2.50
CA TRP A 52 7.87 -7.24 -2.33
C TRP A 52 8.19 -6.71 -0.93
N GLN A 53 7.23 -6.74 0.01
CA GLN A 53 7.38 -6.18 1.37
C GLN A 53 8.68 -6.62 2.05
N GLY A 54 8.98 -7.92 2.09
CA GLY A 54 10.20 -8.41 2.73
C GLY A 54 11.50 -7.88 2.11
N GLN A 55 11.50 -7.61 0.79
CA GLN A 55 12.63 -6.97 0.13
C GLN A 55 12.74 -5.50 0.52
N TYR A 56 11.61 -4.78 0.58
CA TYR A 56 11.59 -3.38 1.03
C TYR A 56 12.04 -3.25 2.48
N ASP A 57 11.56 -4.11 3.37
CA ASP A 57 11.97 -4.13 4.78
C ASP A 57 13.48 -4.34 4.93
N SER A 58 14.07 -5.24 4.14
CA SER A 58 15.51 -5.48 4.13
C SER A 58 16.29 -4.25 3.67
N VAL A 59 15.86 -3.60 2.57
CA VAL A 59 16.48 -2.38 2.06
C VAL A 59 16.35 -1.22 3.04
N ILE A 60 15.15 -1.02 3.61
CA ILE A 60 14.90 0.02 4.62
C ILE A 60 15.78 -0.19 5.84
N ARG A 61 15.87 -1.42 6.36
CA ARG A 61 16.76 -1.74 7.49
C ARG A 61 18.22 -1.48 7.19
N HIS A 62 18.67 -1.76 5.95
CA HIS A 62 20.06 -1.51 5.57
C HIS A 62 20.40 -0.02 5.46
N LEU A 63 19.44 0.81 5.04
CA LEU A 63 19.63 2.25 4.82
C LEU A 63 19.25 3.12 6.03
N SER A 64 18.42 2.61 6.92
CA SER A 64 17.93 3.33 8.10
C SER A 64 18.91 3.20 9.27
N SER A 65 19.06 4.29 10.02
CA SER A 65 19.75 4.28 11.33
C SER A 65 18.84 3.84 12.49
N ARG A 66 17.55 3.60 12.21
CA ARG A 66 16.50 3.19 13.15
C ARG A 66 15.88 1.86 12.70
N ASP A 67 15.40 1.05 13.64
CA ASP A 67 14.61 -0.12 13.26
C ASP A 67 13.28 0.31 12.62
N ALA A 68 12.73 -0.52 11.72
CA ALA A 68 11.47 -0.24 11.05
C ALA A 68 10.31 -0.07 12.04
N ALA A 69 10.34 -0.77 13.18
CA ALA A 69 9.33 -0.65 14.23
C ALA A 69 9.35 0.72 14.93
N ASP A 70 10.47 1.45 14.85
CA ASP A 70 10.63 2.76 15.47
C ASP A 70 10.27 3.90 14.52
N LEU A 71 9.95 3.62 13.26
CA LEU A 71 9.58 4.64 12.28
C LEU A 71 8.15 5.16 12.53
N ASP A 72 7.95 6.44 12.29
CA ASP A 72 6.61 7.05 12.39
C ASP A 72 5.68 6.41 11.36
N ARG A 73 4.49 5.99 11.81
CA ARG A 73 3.53 5.25 10.96
C ARG A 73 2.78 6.13 9.97
N ASP A 74 2.67 7.42 10.24
CA ASP A 74 1.78 8.32 9.50
C ASP A 74 2.54 9.25 8.54
N VAL A 75 2.04 9.30 7.31
CA VAL A 75 2.17 10.46 6.44
C VAL A 75 0.79 11.10 6.41
N ALA A 76 0.54 12.01 7.35
CA ALA A 76 -0.68 12.83 7.40
C ALA A 76 -0.73 13.84 6.23
#